data_AF-A0AAW0KZG0-F1
#
_entry.id   AF-A0AAW0KZG0-F1
#
_cell.length_a   1.000
_cell.length_b   1.000
_cell.length_c   1.000
_cell.angle_alpha   90.00
_cell.angle_beta   90.00
_cell.angle_gamma   90.00
#
_symmetry.space_group_name_H-M   'P 1'
#
loop_
_entity.id
_entity.type
_entity.pdbx_description
1 polymer ?
#
loop_
_entity_poly.entity_id
_entity_poly.type
_entity_poly.pdbx_seq_one_letter_code
_entity_poly.pdbx_strand_id
1 'polypeptide(L)'
;MVRKLIVEVVDARNLTPKDGHGTSSPFVQVDYYGQRKRTKTAICELNPTWNEVLEFNVAKPSDAQVLGDMLEVVIYHDKNHGPTTRNNFLEEELAFLDSR
;
A
#
# COMPACT_ATOMS: atom_id res chain seq x y z
N MET A 1 -17.29 8.83 19.66
CA MET A 1 -17.33 8.73 18.19
C MET A 1 -15.98 8.24 17.70
N VAL A 2 -15.95 7.23 16.83
CA VAL A 2 -14.70 6.74 16.21
C VAL A 2 -14.60 7.40 14.84
N ARG A 3 -13.47 8.05 14.55
CA ARG A 3 -13.18 8.60 13.22
C ARG A 3 -12.57 7.50 12.35
N LYS A 4 -12.81 7.56 11.05
CA LYS A 4 -12.27 6.62 10.06
C LYS A 4 -11.42 7.38 9.03
N LEU A 5 -10.28 6.80 8.68
CA LEU A 5 -9.50 7.18 7.51
C LEU A 5 -9.87 6.22 6.39
N ILE A 6 -10.26 6.76 5.25
CA ILE A 6 -10.64 5.99 4.06
C ILE A 6 -9.53 6.20 3.04
N VAL A 7 -8.90 5.11 2.59
CA VAL A 7 -7.84 5.13 1.59
C VAL A 7 -8.35 4.38 0.36
N GLU A 8 -8.53 5.09 -0.74
CA GLU A 8 -8.89 4.50 -2.03
C GLU A 8 -7.62 4.23 -2.83
N VAL A 9 -7.33 2.95 -3.07
CA VAL A 9 -6.20 2.51 -3.88
C VAL A 9 -6.69 2.26 -5.30
N VAL A 10 -6.34 3.16 -6.21
CA VAL A 10 -6.86 3.17 -7.59
C VAL A 10 -5.98 2.34 -8.52
N ASP A 11 -4.80 2.85 -8.88
CA ASP A 11 -3.89 2.21 -9.82
C ASP A 11 -2.42 2.54 -9.53
N ALA A 12 -1.53 1.79 -10.19
CA ALA A 12 -0.11 2.12 -10.30
C ALA A 12 0.33 1.92 -11.75
N ARG A 13 1.44 2.55 -12.15
CA ARG A 13 1.90 2.55 -13.54
C ARG A 13 3.40 2.32 -13.61
N ASN A 14 3.82 1.65 -14.69
CA ASN A 14 5.24 1.42 -15.01
C ASN A 14 6.04 0.73 -13.89
N LEU A 15 5.41 -0.22 -13.19
CA LEU A 15 6.10 -0.95 -12.13
C LEU A 15 7.30 -1.74 -12.66
N THR A 16 8.30 -1.92 -11.82
CA THR A 16 9.48 -2.72 -12.17
C THR A 16 9.11 -4.21 -12.25
N PRO A 17 9.51 -4.93 -13.31
CA PRO A 17 9.36 -6.39 -13.38
C PRO A 17 10.14 -7.12 -12.28
N LYS A 18 9.50 -8.06 -11.59
CA LYS A 18 10.09 -8.84 -10.50
C LYS A 18 9.80 -10.34 -10.51
N ASP A 19 8.93 -10.80 -11.40
CA ASP A 19 8.52 -12.22 -11.44
C ASP A 19 9.40 -13.11 -12.33
N GLY A 20 10.45 -12.56 -12.96
CA GLY A 20 11.33 -13.30 -13.88
C GLY A 20 10.76 -13.55 -15.28
N HIS A 21 9.51 -13.17 -15.54
CA HIS A 21 8.84 -13.25 -16.85
C HIS A 21 8.65 -11.88 -17.52
N GLY A 22 9.25 -10.83 -16.95
CA GLY A 22 9.09 -9.46 -17.43
C GLY A 22 7.83 -8.78 -16.91
N THR A 23 7.18 -9.34 -15.89
CA THR A 23 6.04 -8.70 -15.21
C THR A 23 6.24 -8.67 -13.69
N SER A 24 5.20 -8.29 -12.96
CA SER A 24 5.14 -8.34 -11.50
C SER A 24 3.72 -8.71 -11.09
N SER A 25 3.57 -9.37 -9.95
CA SER A 25 2.26 -9.53 -9.32
C SER A 25 2.10 -8.57 -8.12
N PRO A 26 1.76 -7.29 -8.33
CA PRO A 26 1.80 -6.28 -7.28
C PRO A 26 0.57 -6.28 -6.36
N PHE A 27 0.77 -5.91 -5.10
CA PHE A 27 -0.26 -5.46 -4.16
C PHE A 27 0.22 -4.22 -3.40
N VAL A 28 -0.71 -3.38 -2.96
CA VAL A 28 -0.40 -2.21 -2.14
C VAL A 28 -0.62 -2.56 -0.68
N GLN A 29 0.35 -2.28 0.17
CA GLN A 29 0.24 -2.32 1.62
C GLN A 29 0.18 -0.89 2.16
N VAL A 30 -0.77 -0.64 3.04
CA VAL A 30 -0.94 0.63 3.73
C VAL A 30 -0.83 0.38 5.23
N ASP A 31 0.07 1.10 5.88
CA ASP A 31 0.25 1.09 7.34
C ASP A 31 -0.15 2.45 7.92
N TYR A 32 -1.17 2.43 8.78
CA TYR A 32 -1.63 3.61 9.50
C TYR A 32 -1.58 3.34 11.01
N TYR A 33 -0.54 3.84 11.66
CA TYR A 33 -0.27 3.63 13.09
C TYR A 33 -0.33 2.15 13.52
N GLY A 34 0.31 1.26 12.75
CA GLY A 34 0.35 -0.18 13.03
C GLY A 34 -0.90 -0.94 12.58
N GLN A 35 -1.92 -0.25 12.07
CA GLN A 35 -3.01 -0.90 11.35
C GLN A 35 -2.56 -1.14 9.92
N ARG A 36 -2.06 -2.35 9.67
CA ARG A 36 -1.61 -2.76 8.35
C ARG A 36 -2.74 -3.44 7.57
N LYS A 37 -3.05 -2.90 6.39
CA LYS A 37 -4.00 -3.49 5.43
C LYS A 37 -3.37 -3.54 4.05
N ARG A 38 -3.91 -4.38 3.17
CA ARG A 38 -3.43 -4.49 1.79
C ARG A 38 -4.57 -4.74 0.81
N THR A 39 -4.33 -4.39 -0.45
CA THR A 39 -5.20 -4.75 -1.58
C THR A 39 -5.02 -6.21 -1.98
N LYS A 40 -5.87 -6.68 -2.91
CA LYS A 40 -5.61 -7.93 -3.62
C LYS A 40 -4.38 -7.81 -4.51
N THR A 41 -3.76 -8.95 -4.77
CA THR A 41 -2.67 -9.06 -5.75
C THR A 41 -3.24 -8.95 -7.16
N ALA A 42 -2.75 -7.99 -7.94
CA ALA A 42 -2.89 -8.02 -9.40
C ALA A 42 -1.83 -8.98 -9.93
N ILE A 43 -2.20 -9.96 -10.76
CA ILE A 43 -1.28 -11.02 -11.20
C ILE A 43 -0.65 -10.64 -12.54
N CYS A 44 0.67 -10.74 -12.63
CA CYS A 44 1.45 -10.51 -13.85
C CYS A 44 1.12 -9.20 -14.59
N GLU A 45 0.99 -8.11 -13.86
CA GLU A 45 0.59 -6.78 -14.34
C GLU A 45 1.56 -5.70 -13.84
N LEU A 46 2.04 -4.83 -14.74
CA LEU A 46 2.91 -3.69 -14.42
C LEU A 46 2.15 -2.37 -14.30
N ASN A 47 0.89 -2.34 -14.72
CA ASN A 47 -0.02 -1.21 -14.64
C ASN A 47 -1.33 -1.60 -13.94
N PRO A 48 -1.25 -2.09 -12.69
CA PRO A 48 -2.40 -2.66 -12.00
C PRO A 48 -3.47 -1.60 -11.72
N THR A 49 -4.72 -2.03 -11.72
CA THR A 49 -5.86 -1.26 -11.21
C THR A 49 -6.54 -2.09 -10.14
N TRP A 50 -6.57 -1.59 -8.90
CA TRP A 50 -7.20 -2.27 -7.77
C TRP A 50 -8.64 -1.78 -7.56
N ASN A 51 -8.86 -0.46 -7.56
CA ASN A 51 -10.13 0.15 -7.16
C ASN A 51 -10.63 -0.40 -5.81
N GLU A 52 -9.74 -0.48 -4.83
CA GLU A 52 -10.01 -1.06 -3.51
C GLU A 52 -9.99 0.01 -2.42
N VAL A 53 -10.93 -0.08 -1.49
CA VAL A 53 -11.03 0.83 -0.34
C VAL A 53 -10.50 0.14 0.92
N LEU A 54 -9.53 0.78 1.58
CA LEU A 54 -8.99 0.34 2.87
C LEU A 54 -9.40 1.34 3.96
N GLU A 55 -10.13 0.85 4.97
CA GLU A 55 -10.60 1.69 6.08
C GLU A 55 -9.75 1.51 7.34
N PHE A 56 -9.36 2.60 8.00
CA PHE A 56 -8.56 2.55 9.23
C PHE A 56 -9.27 3.30 10.36
N ASN A 57 -9.08 2.86 11.61
CA ASN A 57 -9.57 3.60 12.77
C ASN A 57 -8.60 4.73 13.09
N VAL A 58 -9.09 5.96 13.20
CA VAL A 58 -8.29 7.09 13.64
C VAL A 58 -8.27 7.10 15.18
N ALA A 59 -7.08 6.98 15.75
CA ALA A 59 -6.87 7.06 17.20
C ALA A 59 -7.25 8.45 17.73
N LYS A 60 -7.40 8.57 19.05
CA LYS A 60 -7.71 9.87 19.65
C LYS A 60 -6.56 10.86 19.39
N PRO A 61 -6.87 12.17 19.27
CA PRO A 61 -5.86 13.18 18.94
C PRO A 61 -4.64 13.20 19.87
N SER A 62 -4.78 12.73 21.13
CA SER A 62 -3.65 12.63 22.08
C SER A 62 -2.51 11.73 21.60
N ASP A 63 -2.83 10.69 20.82
CA ASP A 63 -1.86 9.67 20.40
C ASP A 63 -1.35 9.96 18.98
N ALA A 64 -2.18 10.59 18.13
CA ALA A 64 -1.86 10.93 16.75
C ALA A 64 -1.08 12.26 16.60
N GLN A 65 -1.30 13.24 17.49
CA GLN A 65 -0.66 14.56 17.38
C GLN A 65 0.85 14.56 17.67
N VAL A 66 1.39 13.51 18.30
CA VAL A 66 2.81 13.43 18.63
C VAL A 66 3.67 13.01 17.43
N LEU A 67 3.09 12.31 16.45
CA LEU A 67 3.83 11.76 15.30
C LEU A 67 3.44 12.40 13.95
N GLY A 68 2.37 13.20 13.89
CA GLY A 68 1.73 13.60 12.63
C GLY A 68 0.99 12.41 12.01
N ASP A 69 -0.15 12.67 11.35
CA ASP A 69 -0.93 11.64 10.67
C ASP A 69 -0.15 11.13 9.43
N MET A 70 0.74 10.16 9.67
CA MET A 70 1.61 9.56 8.65
C MET A 70 0.99 8.26 8.13
N LEU A 71 0.92 8.15 6.80
CA LEU A 71 0.46 6.97 6.09
C LEU A 71 1.63 6.39 5.30
N GLU A 72 2.07 5.18 5.64
CA GLU A 72 3.09 4.47 4.86
C GLU A 72 2.40 3.65 3.76
N VAL A 73 2.72 3.94 2.50
CA VAL A 73 2.16 3.22 1.35
C VAL A 73 3.31 2.56 0.60
N VAL A 74 3.27 1.23 0.48
CA VAL A 74 4.32 0.44 -0.16
C VAL A 74 3.71 -0.53 -1.16
N ILE A 75 4.27 -0.58 -2.36
CA ILE A 75 3.91 -1.55 -3.39
C ILE A 75 4.89 -2.73 -3.31
N TYR A 76 4.36 -3.93 -3.19
CA TYR A 76 5.13 -5.17 -3.14
C TYR A 76 4.78 -6.12 -4.27
N HIS A 77 5.76 -6.92 -4.68
CA HIS A 77 5.54 -8.12 -5.47
C HIS A 77 5.12 -9.29 -4.57
N ASP A 78 4.04 -9.99 -4.91
CA ASP A 78 3.59 -11.18 -4.18
C ASP A 78 4.52 -12.38 -4.40
N LYS A 79 5.04 -12.92 -3.28
CA LYS A 79 5.99 -14.04 -3.31
C LYS A 79 5.43 -15.34 -3.86
N ASN A 80 4.11 -15.47 -3.89
CA ASN A 80 3.44 -16.66 -4.39
C ASN A 80 3.39 -16.71 -5.92
N HIS A 81 3.80 -15.64 -6.61
CA HIS A 81 3.63 -15.50 -8.06
C HIS A 81 4.95 -15.16 -8.76
N GLY A 82 5.81 -16.18 -8.93
CA GLY A 82 7.07 -16.12 -9.69
C GLY A 82 8.31 -16.40 -8.84
N PRO A 83 9.48 -16.69 -9.46
CA PRO A 83 10.76 -16.73 -8.77
C PRO A 83 11.07 -15.39 -8.11
N THR A 84 11.01 -15.36 -6.79
CA THR A 84 11.26 -14.13 -6.03
C THR A 84 12.76 -13.92 -5.85
N THR A 85 13.25 -12.74 -6.19
CA THR A 85 14.50 -12.28 -5.57
C THR A 85 14.26 -12.08 -4.07
N ARG A 86 15.30 -12.15 -3.24
CA ARG A 86 15.18 -12.00 -1.78
C ARG A 86 14.48 -10.69 -1.35
N ASN A 87 14.40 -9.71 -2.25
CA ASN A 87 13.75 -8.42 -2.06
C ASN A 87 12.47 -8.28 -2.92
N ASN A 88 11.31 -8.15 -2.27
CA ASN A 88 9.98 -8.07 -2.90
C ASN A 88 9.41 -6.66 -3.02
N PHE A 89 10.15 -5.66 -2.57
CA PHE A 89 9.78 -4.26 -2.62
C PHE A 89 9.75 -3.75 -4.07
N LEU A 90 8.67 -3.10 -4.50
CA LEU A 90 8.62 -2.44 -5.81
C LEU A 90 8.88 -0.95 -5.64
N GLU A 91 8.07 -0.26 -4.86
CA GLU A 91 8.14 1.20 -4.64
C GLU A 91 7.58 1.57 -3.25
N GLU A 92 8.04 2.68 -2.68
CA GLU A 92 7.53 3.30 -1.44
C GLU A 92 7.13 4.73 -1.71
N GLU A 93 5.96 5.12 -1.19
CA GLU A 93 5.52 6.50 -1.14
C GLU A 93 5.09 6.83 0.30
N LEU A 94 5.74 7.83 0.90
CA LEU A 94 5.32 8.39 2.17
C LEU A 94 4.30 9.49 1.92
N ALA A 95 3.04 9.22 2.26
CA ALA A 95 1.96 10.20 2.15
C ALA A 95 1.75 10.89 3.50
N PHE A 96 1.98 12.20 3.54
CA PHE A 96 1.57 13.04 4.65
C PHE A 96 0.11 13.43 4.47
N LEU A 97 -0.75 13.08 5.42
CA LEU A 97 -2.15 13.51 5.41
C LEU A 97 -2.18 14.98 5.84
N ASP A 98 -2.26 15.89 4.86
CA ASP A 98 -2.32 17.32 5.13
C ASP A 98 -3.66 17.66 5.80
N SER A 99 -3.59 18.18 7.03
CA SER A 99 -4.77 18.53 7.82
C SER A 99 -5.32 19.88 7.34
N ARG A 100 -6.36 19.86 6.50
CA ARG A 100 -7.24 21.02 6.29
C ARG A 100 -8.40 21.01 7.27
#